data_AF-A0A221RAY8-F1
#
_entry.id   AF-A0A221RAY8-F1
#
_cell.length_a   1.000
_cell.length_b   1.000
_cell.length_c   1.000
_cell.angle_alpha   90.00
_cell.angle_beta   90.00
_cell.angle_gamma   90.00
#
_symmetry.space_group_name_H-M   'P 1'
#
loop_
_entity.id
_entity.type
_entity.pdbx_description
1 polymer ?
#
loop_
_entity_poly.entity_id
_entity_poly.type
_entity_poly.pdbx_seq_one_letter_code
_entity_poly.pdbx_strand_id
1 'polypeptide(L)' 'MAARFEVRRGGKGAGAYLVQLCTGDGRVVADLGGFPSLDEVKRAIAFLREGAAQGHVVDLTGTA' A
#
# COMPACT_ATOMS: atom_id res chain seq x y z
N MET A 1 1.08 -11.87 -15.27
CA MET A 1 1.39 -11.88 -13.81
C MET A 1 0.52 -10.84 -13.12
N ALA A 2 -0.09 -11.17 -11.98
CA ALA A 2 -0.93 -10.25 -11.22
C ALA A 2 -0.09 -9.27 -10.38
N ALA A 3 -0.67 -8.12 -10.02
CA ALA A 3 -0.05 -7.17 -9.09
C ALA A 3 0.15 -7.80 -7.69
N ARG A 4 1.18 -7.36 -6.96
CA ARG A 4 1.53 -7.90 -5.64
C ARG A 4 1.95 -6.80 -4.67
N PHE A 5 1.70 -7.03 -3.38
CA PHE A 5 2.24 -6.21 -2.30
C PHE A 5 3.61 -6.74 -1.89
N GLU A 6 4.62 -5.87 -1.88
CA GLU A 6 5.96 -6.14 -1.36
C GLU A 6 6.13 -5.42 -0.02
N VAL A 7 6.51 -6.17 1.02
CA VAL A 7 6.71 -5.63 2.38
C VAL A 7 8.19 -5.68 2.70
N ARG A 8 8.78 -4.53 3.06
CA ARG A 8 10.19 -4.40 3.43
C ARG A 8 10.31 -3.82 4.84
N ARG A 9 11.36 -4.19 5.56
CA ARG A 9 11.65 -3.63 6.88
C ARG A 9 12.66 -2.49 6.74
N GLY A 10 12.23 -1.26 6.99
CA GLY A 10 13.03 -0.03 6.83
C GLY A 10 14.00 0.28 7.99
N GLY A 11 13.84 -0.36 9.16
CA GLY A 11 14.72 -0.14 10.32
C GLY A 11 14.12 -0.62 11.65
N LYS A 12 14.75 -0.25 12.78
CA LYS A 12 14.19 -0.41 14.13
C LYS A 12 13.51 0.90 14.56
N GLY A 13 12.18 0.92 14.71
CA GLY A 13 11.41 2.09 15.17
C GLY A 13 9.93 2.05 14.76
N ALA A 14 9.15 3.09 15.14
CA ALA A 14 7.83 3.33 14.57
C ALA A 14 7.97 3.57 13.06
N GLY A 15 7.18 2.89 12.23
CA GLY A 15 7.39 2.87 10.77
C GLY A 15 8.40 1.84 10.26
N ALA A 16 8.62 0.76 11.02
CA ALA A 16 9.54 -0.30 10.66
C ALA A 16 9.20 -1.01 9.34
N TYR A 17 7.94 -0.99 8.89
CA TYR A 17 7.50 -1.71 7.69
C TYR A 17 7.05 -0.74 6.59
N LEU A 18 7.66 -0.89 5.43
CA LEU A 18 7.31 -0.21 4.19
C LEU A 18 6.59 -1.18 3.28
N VAL A 19 5.52 -0.73 2.62
CA VAL A 19 4.70 -1.58 1.76
C VAL A 19 4.59 -0.94 0.38
N GLN A 20 4.91 -1.69 -0.66
CA GLN A 20 4.82 -1.23 -2.05
C GLN A 20 3.82 -2.09 -2.81
N LEU A 21 2.99 -1.48 -3.65
CA LEU A 21 2.18 -2.19 -4.63
C LEU A 21 2.94 -2.19 -5.95
N CYS A 22 3.28 -3.38 -6.43
CA CYS A 22 4.01 -3.59 -7.68
C CYS A 22 3.11 -4.26 -8.71
N THR A 23 3.18 -3.81 -9.96
CA THR A 23 2.57 -4.51 -11.09
C THR A 23 3.34 -5.79 -11.43
N GLY A 24 2.77 -6.64 -12.29
CA GLY A 24 3.35 -7.95 -12.61
C GLY A 24 4.73 -7.90 -13.28
N ASP A 25 5.09 -6.76 -13.86
CA ASP A 25 6.39 -6.42 -14.45
C ASP A 25 7.38 -5.77 -13.46
N GLY A 26 6.98 -5.64 -12.18
CA GLY A 26 7.84 -5.12 -11.11
C GLY A 26 7.83 -3.59 -10.96
N ARG A 27 7.02 -2.86 -11.74
CA ARG A 27 6.88 -1.41 -11.58
C ARG A 27 6.08 -1.08 -10.31
N VAL A 28 6.60 -0.17 -9.49
CA VAL A 28 5.89 0.34 -8.30
C VAL A 28 4.79 1.31 -8.75
N VAL A 29 3.56 1.07 -8.32
CA VAL A 29 2.39 1.94 -8.61
C VAL A 29 1.85 2.64 -7.38
N ALA A 30 2.16 2.16 -6.19
CA ALA A 30 1.88 2.85 -4.94
C ALA A 30 2.93 2.50 -3.88
N ASP A 31 3.28 3.49 -3.06
CA ASP A 31 4.09 3.30 -1.85
C ASP A 31 3.22 3.68 -0.64
N LEU A 32 3.20 2.80 0.35
CA LEU A 32 2.42 2.90 1.58
C LEU A 32 3.40 3.00 2.74
N GLY A 33 3.28 4.11 3.48
CA GLY A 33 4.26 4.48 4.50
C GLY A 33 4.12 3.71 5.81
N GLY A 34 5.28 3.37 6.38
CA GLY A 34 5.57 3.42 7.81
C GLY A 34 4.60 2.72 8.76
N PHE A 35 4.36 1.43 8.59
CA PHE A 35 3.62 0.65 9.57
C PHE A 35 4.51 0.25 10.76
N PRO A 36 4.02 0.31 12.01
CA PRO A 36 4.76 -0.07 13.21
C PRO A 36 4.83 -1.59 13.41
N SER A 37 3.90 -2.35 12.82
CA SER A 37 3.82 -3.82 12.97
C SER A 37 3.34 -4.51 11.69
N LEU A 38 3.63 -5.82 11.58
CA LEU A 38 3.13 -6.64 10.46
C LEU A 38 1.60 -6.80 10.47
N ASP A 39 0.96 -6.76 11.64
CA ASP A 39 -0.49 -6.93 11.71
C ASP A 39 -1.20 -5.69 11.17
N GLU A 40 -0.66 -4.50 11.38
CA GLU A 40 -1.15 -3.29 10.73
C GLU A 40 -0.94 -3.32 9.22
N VAL A 41 0.19 -3.84 8.73
CA VAL A 41 0.41 -4.07 7.29
C VAL A 41 -0.67 -4.97 6.70
N LYS A 42 -0.98 -6.09 7.35
CA LYS A 42 -2.02 -7.03 6.87
C LYS A 42 -3.40 -6.38 6.83
N ARG A 43 -3.77 -5.63 7.88
CA ARG A 43 -5.04 -4.90 7.93
C ARG A 43 -5.13 -3.86 6.82
N ALA A 44 -4.06 -3.10 6.60
CA ALA A 44 -4.01 -2.10 5.52
C ALA A 44 -4.16 -2.75 4.13
N ILE A 45 -3.48 -3.87 3.87
CA ILE A 45 -3.61 -4.60 2.60
C ILE A 45 -5.04 -5.12 2.41
N ALA A 46 -5.68 -5.65 3.46
CA ALA A 46 -7.07 -6.10 3.39
C ALA A 46 -8.02 -4.94 3.04
N PHE A 47 -7.89 -3.82 3.77
CA PHE A 47 -8.70 -2.62 3.53
C PHE A 47 -8.51 -2.06 2.11
N LEU A 48 -7.26 -2.01 1.62
CA LEU A 48 -6.97 -1.56 0.26
C LEU A 48 -7.59 -2.47 -0.81
N ARG A 49 -7.56 -3.79 -0.61
CA ARG A 49 -8.19 -4.73 -1.54
C ARG A 49 -9.70 -4.53 -1.59
N GLU A 50 -10.33 -4.36 -0.44
CA GLU A 50 -11.77 -4.11 -0.34
C GLU A 50 -12.14 -2.77 -1.00
N GLY A 51 -11.45 -1.68 -0.66
CA GLY A 51 -11.70 -0.36 -1.24
C GLY A 51 -11.43 -0.32 -2.75
N ALA A 52 -10.35 -0.97 -3.21
CA ALA A 52 -10.04 -1.05 -4.64
C ALA A 52 -11.10 -1.85 -5.43
N ALA A 53 -11.69 -2.88 -4.82
CA ALA A 53 -12.77 -3.64 -5.44
C ALA A 53 -14.06 -2.81 -5.62
N GLN A 54 -14.30 -1.83 -4.74
CA GLN A 54 -15.42 -0.89 -4.89
C GLN A 54 -15.19 0.13 -6.01
N GLY A 55 -13.93 0.49 -6.29
CA GLY A 55 -13.58 1.34 -7.43
C GLY A 55 -14.04 2.79 -7.32
N HIS A 56 -14.36 3.27 -6.12
CA HIS A 56 -14.73 4.66 -5.90
C HIS A 56 -13.51 5.57 -6.02
N VAL A 57 -13.58 6.53 -6.95
CA VAL A 57 -12.55 7.54 -7.17
C VAL A 57 -13.16 8.92 -6.95
N VAL A 58 -12.55 9.70 -6.07
CA VAL A 58 -12.91 11.11 -5.84
C VAL A 58 -11.75 11.96 -6.35
N ASP A 59 -12.02 12.81 -7.34
CA ASP A 59 -11.04 13.74 -7.87
C ASP A 59 -10.96 14.99 -6.99
N LEU A 60 -9.83 15.15 -6.30
CA LEU A 60 -9.51 16.33 -5.48
C LEU A 60 -8.45 17.23 -6.12
N THR A 61 -8.04 16.94 -7.36
CA THR A 61 -6.97 17.71 -8.03
C THR A 61 -7.45 19.06 -8.55
N GLY A 62 -8.77 19.27 -8.62
CA GLY A 62 -9.39 20.52 -9.07
C GLY A 62 -9.70 21.54 -7.96
N THR A 63 -9.47 21.22 -6.69
CA THR A 63 -9.64 22.19 -5.59
C THR A 63 -8.36 23.01 -5.41
N ALA A 64 -8.28 24.14 -6.13
CA ALA A 64 -7.32 25.21 -5.89
C ALA A 64 -7.91 26.28 -4.97
#